data_AF-A0A504YHE1-F1
#
_entry.id   AF-A0A504YHE1-F1
#
_cell.length_a   1.000
_cell.length_b   1.000
_cell.length_c   1.000
_cell.angle_alpha   90.00
_cell.angle_beta   90.00
_cell.angle_gamma   90.00
#
_symmetry.space_group_name_H-M   'P 1'
#
loop_
_entity.id
_entity.type
_entity.pdbx_description
1 polymer ?
#
loop_
_entity_poly.entity_id
_entity_poly.type
_entity_poly.pdbx_seq_one_letter_code
_entity_poly.pdbx_strand_id
1 'polypeptide(L)'
;MAHESIVHRSKGQTPHLLCAGGEKVVSFDLRTSYIGRLPQTVTENLVGFKGKLIKKQELARRNLRRSHRQQKEYDKKAHRSPLKVGDTVFLHAEAIPMGVPEKLHKQWTEPFVA
;
A
#
# COMPACT_ATOMS: atom_id res chain seq x y z
N MET A 1 -8.59 6.29 -12.58
CA MET A 1 -9.33 7.41 -11.94
C MET A 1 -9.70 7.14 -10.48
N ALA A 2 -10.23 5.97 -10.11
CA ALA A 2 -10.71 5.69 -8.73
C ALA A 2 -9.59 5.60 -7.66
N HIS A 3 -8.43 5.06 -8.00
CA HIS A 3 -7.33 4.89 -7.04
C HIS A 3 -6.85 6.20 -6.39
N GLU A 4 -6.90 7.32 -7.12
CA GLU A 4 -6.41 8.62 -6.64
C GLU A 4 -7.33 9.27 -5.60
N SER A 5 -8.62 8.94 -5.64
CA SER A 5 -9.66 9.51 -4.80
C SER A 5 -10.12 8.57 -3.68
N ILE A 6 -9.55 7.36 -3.58
CA ILE A 6 -9.86 6.40 -2.52
C ILE A 6 -8.85 6.52 -1.38
N VAL A 7 -9.34 6.50 -0.15
CA VAL A 7 -8.50 6.51 1.05
C VAL A 7 -7.67 5.23 1.09
N HIS A 8 -6.35 5.37 1.05
CA HIS A 8 -5.46 4.22 1.10
C HIS A 8 -5.39 3.66 2.53
N ARG A 9 -5.77 2.39 2.73
CA ARG A 9 -5.93 1.76 4.05
C ARG A 9 -4.74 1.95 5.00
N SER A 10 -3.51 1.86 4.50
CA SER A 10 -2.30 2.03 5.34
C SER A 10 -1.92 3.48 5.63
N LYS A 11 -2.36 4.44 4.79
CA LYS A 11 -2.01 5.86 4.92
C LYS A 11 -3.14 6.65 5.60
N GLY A 12 -4.38 6.21 5.44
CA GLY A 12 -5.57 6.89 5.95
C GLY A 12 -5.88 8.22 5.24
N GLN A 13 -5.27 8.47 4.07
CA GLN A 13 -5.49 9.65 3.23
C GLN A 13 -5.55 9.21 1.76
N THR A 14 -6.17 10.01 0.90
CA THR A 14 -6.20 9.75 -0.55
C THR A 14 -4.84 10.10 -1.18
N PRO A 15 -4.38 9.36 -2.21
CA PRO A 15 -3.14 9.70 -2.91
C PRO A 15 -3.16 11.12 -3.50
N HIS A 16 -4.29 11.55 -4.06
CA HIS A 16 -4.41 12.88 -4.66
C HIS A 16 -4.21 13.99 -3.62
N LEU A 17 -4.78 13.84 -2.42
CA LEU A 17 -4.60 14.82 -1.36
C LEU A 17 -3.14 14.95 -0.91
N LEU A 18 -2.39 13.85 -0.86
CA LEU A 18 -0.99 13.89 -0.44
C LEU A 18 -0.09 14.58 -1.47
N CYS A 19 -0.44 14.51 -2.75
CA CYS A 19 0.30 15.11 -3.86
C CYS A 19 -0.12 16.56 -4.17
N ALA A 20 -1.43 16.81 -4.30
CA ALA A 20 -1.98 18.10 -4.74
C ALA A 20 -2.46 18.99 -3.59
N GLY A 21 -2.57 18.43 -2.38
CA GLY A 21 -3.00 19.15 -1.18
C GLY A 21 -4.50 19.42 -1.06
N GLY A 22 -5.28 19.13 -2.10
CA GLY A 22 -6.74 19.15 -2.12
C GLY A 22 -7.31 17.76 -2.38
N GLU A 23 -8.56 17.52 -1.96
CA GLU A 23 -9.29 16.33 -2.40
C GLU A 23 -9.70 16.49 -3.86
N LYS A 24 -9.65 15.39 -4.61
CA LYS A 24 -10.13 15.36 -5.99
C LYS A 24 -11.65 15.40 -5.97
N VAL A 25 -12.25 16.36 -6.69
CA VAL A 25 -13.70 16.36 -6.89
C VAL A 25 -14.05 15.20 -7.82
N VAL A 26 -14.88 14.28 -7.35
CA VAL A 26 -15.35 13.14 -8.14
C VAL A 26 -16.79 13.40 -8.58
N SER A 27 -17.23 12.80 -9.69
CA SER A 27 -18.58 13.00 -10.26
C SER A 27 -19.73 12.76 -9.28
N PHE A 28 -19.50 12.01 -8.19
CA PHE A 28 -20.45 11.85 -7.08
C PHE A 28 -20.66 13.16 -6.28
N ASP A 29 -19.59 13.92 -6.04
CA ASP A 29 -19.59 15.13 -5.20
C ASP A 29 -20.31 16.30 -5.88
N LEU A 30 -20.36 16.30 -7.22
CA LEU A 30 -21.02 17.33 -8.05
C LEU A 30 -22.55 17.42 -7.84
N ARG A 31 -23.17 16.45 -7.17
CA ARG A 31 -24.60 16.49 -6.82
C ARG A 31 -24.92 17.41 -5.63
N THR A 32 -23.91 17.88 -4.92
CA THR A 32 -24.08 18.78 -3.77
C THR A 32 -23.86 20.22 -4.23
N SER A 33 -24.89 21.07 -4.12
CA SER A 33 -24.78 22.49 -4.45
C SER A 33 -23.69 23.15 -3.60
N TYR A 34 -22.68 23.71 -4.27
CA TYR A 34 -21.55 24.42 -3.64
C TYR A 34 -22.04 25.71 -2.97
N ILE A 35 -22.09 25.73 -1.63
CA ILE A 35 -22.32 26.95 -0.85
C ILE A 35 -20.94 27.56 -0.55
N GLY A 36 -20.49 28.43 -1.45
CA GLY A 36 -19.14 28.99 -1.43
C GLY A 36 -18.85 29.87 -0.23
N ARG A 37 -17.68 29.66 0.40
CA ARG A 37 -17.04 30.68 1.24
C ARG A 37 -16.47 31.76 0.33
N LEU A 38 -16.75 33.02 0.67
CA LEU A 38 -16.17 34.22 0.05
C LEU A 38 -14.63 34.21 0.10
N PRO A 39 -13.95 34.87 -0.86
CA PRO A 39 -12.50 34.85 -0.94
C PRO A 39 -11.87 35.59 0.24
N GLN A 40 -11.34 34.84 1.21
CA GLN A 40 -10.35 35.36 2.15
C GLN A 40 -9.10 35.80 1.36
N THR A 41 -8.39 36.81 1.87
CA THR A 41 -7.10 37.29 1.34
C THR A 41 -6.18 36.10 1.00
N VAL A 42 -5.72 36.06 -0.26
CA VAL A 42 -5.03 34.91 -0.87
C VAL A 42 -3.86 34.39 -0.03
N THR A 43 -3.18 35.27 0.69
CA THR A 43 -2.03 34.97 1.54
C THR A 43 -2.38 34.17 2.80
N GLU A 44 -3.43 34.55 3.55
CA GLU A 44 -3.88 33.82 4.75
C GLU A 44 -4.38 32.42 4.40
N ASN A 45 -5.08 32.31 3.27
CA ASN A 45 -5.56 31.04 2.74
C ASN A 45 -4.42 30.07 2.38
N LEU A 46 -3.34 30.57 1.76
CA LEU A 46 -2.20 29.74 1.38
C LEU A 46 -1.41 29.21 2.59
N VAL A 47 -1.23 30.02 3.63
CA VAL A 47 -0.55 29.60 4.87
C VAL A 47 -1.37 28.52 5.59
N GLY A 48 -2.69 28.76 5.73
CA GLY A 48 -3.60 27.77 6.32
C GLY A 48 -3.66 26.46 5.52
N PHE A 49 -3.65 26.55 4.19
CA PHE A 49 -3.61 25.39 3.29
C PHE A 49 -2.32 24.58 3.45
N LYS A 50 -1.15 25.23 3.40
CA LYS A 50 0.15 24.57 3.62
C LYS A 50 0.21 23.88 4.98
N GLY A 51 -0.25 24.55 6.04
CA GLY A 51 -0.30 23.97 7.38
C GLY A 51 -1.18 22.71 7.46
N LYS A 52 -2.34 22.72 6.81
CA LYS A 52 -3.23 21.54 6.71
C LYS A 52 -2.58 20.40 5.94
N LEU A 53 -1.92 20.71 4.82
CA LEU A 53 -1.22 19.71 4.00
C LEU A 53 -0.10 19.02 4.77
N ILE A 54 0.77 19.79 5.43
CA ILE A 54 1.87 19.26 6.25
C ILE A 54 1.30 18.34 7.34
N LYS A 55 0.24 18.75 8.04
CA LYS A 55 -0.41 17.92 9.06
C LYS A 55 -0.92 16.59 8.51
N LYS A 56 -1.56 16.60 7.33
CA LYS A 56 -2.05 15.38 6.67
C LYS A 56 -0.91 14.48 6.20
N GLN A 57 0.18 15.06 5.67
CA GLN A 57 1.38 14.31 5.29
C GLN A 57 2.05 13.65 6.50
N GLU A 58 2.22 14.38 7.60
CA GLU A 58 2.80 13.83 8.83
C GLU A 58 1.92 12.74 9.45
N LEU A 59 0.60 12.88 9.39
CA LEU A 59 -0.33 11.81 9.78
C LEU A 59 -0.16 10.57 8.90
N ALA A 60 -0.13 10.74 7.57
CA ALA A 60 0.07 9.63 6.63
C ALA A 60 1.41 8.90 6.85
N ARG A 61 2.50 9.65 7.10
CA ARG A 61 3.82 9.09 7.44
C ARG A 61 3.78 8.26 8.72
N ARG A 62 3.12 8.76 9.78
CA ARG A 62 2.97 8.02 11.04
C ARG A 62 2.17 6.73 10.85
N ASN A 63 1.06 6.78 10.11
CA ASN A 63 0.25 5.61 9.81
C ASN A 63 1.04 4.57 9.01
N LEU A 64 1.80 5.01 8.01
CA LEU A 64 2.63 4.13 7.20
C LEU A 64 3.70 3.42 8.04
N ARG A 65 4.38 4.14 8.94
CA ARG A 65 5.37 3.55 9.87
C ARG A 65 4.73 2.48 10.75
N ARG A 66 3.52 2.74 11.27
CA ARG A 66 2.77 1.77 12.09
C ARG A 66 2.37 0.54 11.28
N SER A 67 1.82 0.74 10.08
CA SER A 67 1.42 -0.34 9.17
C SER A 67 2.62 -1.21 8.78
N HIS A 68 3.77 -0.60 8.49
CA HIS A 68 5.00 -1.31 8.17
C HIS A 68 5.52 -2.14 9.35
N ARG A 69 5.47 -1.58 10.58
CA ARG A 69 5.83 -2.34 11.78
C ARG A 69 4.93 -3.56 11.98
N GLN A 70 3.62 -3.41 11.77
CA GLN A 70 2.65 -4.51 11.87
C GLN A 70 2.91 -5.57 10.80
N GLN A 71 3.18 -5.17 9.55
CA GLN A 71 3.51 -6.11 8.48
C GLN A 71 4.78 -6.90 8.83
N LYS A 72 5.83 -6.22 9.29
CA LYS A 72 7.07 -6.90 9.70
C LYS A 72 6.87 -7.89 10.85
N GLU A 73 5.99 -7.57 11.81
CA GLU A 73 5.65 -8.49 12.89
C GLU A 73 4.85 -9.69 12.39
N TYR A 74 3.91 -9.47 11.47
CA TYR A 74 3.20 -10.55 10.79
C TYR A 74 4.19 -11.43 10.02
N ASP A 75 5.08 -10.86 9.21
CA ASP A 75 6.03 -11.63 8.40
C ASP A 75 6.92 -12.51 9.29
N LYS A 76 7.38 -11.98 10.44
CA LYS A 76 8.13 -12.77 11.43
C LYS A 76 7.36 -13.97 11.99
N LYS A 77 6.03 -13.85 12.13
CA LYS A 77 5.16 -14.91 12.66
C LYS A 77 4.68 -15.87 11.56
N ALA A 78 4.52 -15.36 10.34
CA ALA A 78 3.99 -16.10 9.20
C ALA A 78 5.03 -17.04 8.58
N HIS A 79 6.30 -16.63 8.56
CA HIS A 79 7.39 -17.49 8.14
C HIS A 79 7.73 -18.47 9.28
N ARG A 80 7.85 -19.76 8.95
CA ARG A 80 8.33 -20.78 9.89
C ARG A 80 9.78 -20.48 10.30
N SER A 81 10.28 -21.25 11.29
CA SER A 81 11.70 -21.24 11.68
C SER A 81 12.60 -21.06 10.45
N PRO A 82 13.63 -20.18 10.52
CA PRO A 82 14.67 -20.14 9.50
C PRO A 82 15.19 -21.55 9.24
N LEU A 83 15.46 -21.86 7.97
CA LEU A 83 16.12 -23.10 7.59
C LEU A 83 17.50 -23.16 8.23
N LYS A 84 17.85 -24.30 8.80
CA LYS A 84 19.16 -24.58 9.36
C LYS A 84 19.95 -25.44 8.39
N VAL A 85 21.28 -25.33 8.46
CA VAL A 85 22.18 -26.24 7.75
C VAL A 85 21.88 -27.66 8.24
N GLY A 86 21.65 -28.58 7.31
CA GLY A 86 21.22 -29.94 7.60
C GLY A 86 19.71 -30.18 7.53
N ASP A 87 18.88 -29.15 7.39
CA ASP A 87 17.44 -29.33 7.21
C ASP A 87 17.13 -29.96 5.85
N THR A 88 16.19 -30.90 5.83
CA THR A 88 15.69 -31.48 4.58
C THR A 88 14.65 -30.56 3.96
N VAL A 89 14.92 -30.05 2.76
CA VAL A 89 14.08 -29.07 2.05
C VAL A 89 13.72 -29.58 0.66
N PHE A 90 12.50 -29.27 0.21
CA PHE A 90 12.07 -29.54 -1.16
C PHE A 90 12.22 -28.27 -1.98
N LEU A 91 12.87 -28.35 -3.15
CA LEU A 91 13.03 -27.22 -4.05
C LEU A 91 11.79 -27.08 -4.94
N HIS A 92 11.22 -25.89 -5.05
CA HIS A 92 10.13 -25.62 -5.97
C HIS A 92 10.66 -25.43 -7.40
N ALA A 93 10.21 -26.27 -8.34
CA ALA A 93 10.50 -26.15 -9.76
C ALA A 93 9.59 -25.09 -10.40
N GLU A 94 10.13 -23.89 -10.65
CA GLU A 94 9.38 -22.78 -11.26
C GLU A 94 9.02 -23.01 -12.73
N ALA A 95 9.86 -23.76 -13.45
CA ALA A 95 9.67 -24.03 -14.88
C ALA A 95 9.16 -25.46 -15.10
N ILE A 96 8.19 -25.60 -16.00
CA ILE A 96 7.72 -26.91 -16.47
C ILE A 96 8.73 -27.43 -17.50
N PRO A 97 9.32 -28.62 -17.31
CA PRO A 97 10.23 -29.21 -18.27
C PRO A 97 9.53 -29.46 -19.61
N MET A 98 10.26 -29.23 -20.71
CA MET A 98 9.73 -29.41 -22.05
C MET A 98 9.22 -30.85 -22.26
N GLY A 99 8.01 -30.97 -22.81
CA GLY A 99 7.38 -32.27 -23.09
C GLY A 99 6.56 -32.85 -21.94
N VAL A 100 6.49 -32.19 -20.78
CA VAL A 100 5.63 -32.61 -19.66
C VAL A 100 4.39 -31.70 -19.60
N PRO A 101 3.16 -32.25 -19.58
CA PRO A 101 1.96 -31.44 -19.44
C PRO A 101 1.88 -30.83 -18.03
N GLU A 102 1.47 -29.56 -17.95
CA GLU A 102 1.39 -28.77 -16.70
C GLU A 102 0.68 -29.49 -15.55
N LYS A 103 -0.38 -30.24 -15.85
CA LYS A 103 -1.17 -30.98 -14.85
C LYS A 103 -0.46 -32.18 -14.24
N LEU A 104 0.55 -32.74 -14.91
CA LEU A 104 1.33 -33.90 -14.45
C LEU A 104 2.72 -33.51 -13.93
N HIS A 105 3.05 -32.22 -14.00
CA HIS A 105 4.32 -31.71 -13.49
C HIS A 105 4.32 -31.64 -11.96
N LYS A 106 5.26 -32.35 -11.32
CA LYS A 106 5.52 -32.20 -9.89
C LYS A 106 6.28 -30.89 -9.65
N GLN A 107 5.64 -29.96 -8.95
CA GLN A 107 6.23 -28.66 -8.62
C GLN A 107 7.32 -28.71 -7.54
N TRP A 108 7.41 -29.80 -6.78
CA TRP A 108 8.41 -29.97 -5.73
C TRP A 108 9.37 -31.09 -6.11
N THR A 109 10.65 -30.76 -6.19
CA THR A 109 11.75 -31.67 -6.50
C THR A 109 12.14 -32.49 -5.27
N GLU A 110 12.88 -33.57 -5.49
CA GLU A 110 13.45 -34.45 -4.46
C GLU A 110 14.07 -33.71 -3.25
N PRO A 111 14.10 -34.35 -2.07
CA PRO A 111 14.62 -33.73 -0.86
C PRO A 111 16.11 -33.40 -0.97
N PHE A 112 16.46 -32.16 -0.69
CA PHE A 112 17.83 -31.66 -0.57
C PHE A 112 18.18 -31.39 0.89
N VAL A 113 19.46 -31.39 1.21
CA VAL A 113 19.97 -30.96 2.51
C VAL A 113 20.50 -29.53 2.35
N ALA A 114 19.93 -28.59 3.12
CA ALA A 114 20.28 -27.17 3.10
C ALA A 114 21.64 -26.87 3.74
#